data_AF-A0A527ZBV8-F1
#
_entry.id   AF-A0A527ZBV8-F1
#
_cell.length_a   1.000
_cell.length_b   1.000
_cell.length_c   1.000
_cell.angle_alpha   90.00
_cell.angle_beta   90.00
_cell.angle_gamma   90.00
#
_symmetry.space_group_name_H-M   'P 1'
#
loop_
_entity.id
_entity.type
_entity.pdbx_description
1 polymer ?
#
loop_
_entity_poly.entity_id
_entity_poly.type
_entity_poly.pdbx_seq_one_letter_code
_entity_poly.pdbx_strand_id
1 'polypeptide(L)'
;LIAAGTVRRHERTAVYGKPVAGPAAILAGSCSQATLKQIAKAEQTMPVLRLDPEKLMNGREEAQLALDWAAERMARTPVIVASSSNPDDVSRLQTRYGRDAVGQVIEQSLAAIAEGLVERG
;
A
#
# COMPACT_ATOMS: atom_id res chain seq x y z
N LEU A 1 -25.91 13.05 12.30
CA LEU A 1 -25.60 13.19 10.85
C LEU A 1 -25.75 11.89 10.04
N ILE A 2 -25.56 10.68 10.60
CA ILE A 2 -25.87 9.42 9.88
C ILE A 2 -27.37 9.04 9.94
N ALA A 3 -28.14 9.61 10.88
CA ALA A 3 -29.56 9.29 11.07
C ALA A 3 -30.54 9.94 10.06
N ALA A 4 -30.08 10.74 9.09
CA ALA A 4 -30.96 11.53 8.20
C ALA A 4 -31.13 10.96 6.78
N GLY A 5 -30.56 9.79 6.45
CA GLY A 5 -30.81 9.08 5.19
C GLY A 5 -30.43 9.81 3.89
N THR A 6 -29.78 10.97 3.97
CA THR A 6 -29.46 11.84 2.82
C THR A 6 -28.00 11.71 2.44
N VAL A 7 -27.54 10.47 2.21
CA VAL A 7 -26.31 10.30 1.43
C VAL A 7 -26.70 10.48 -0.02
N ARG A 8 -26.38 11.65 -0.60
CA ARG A 8 -26.46 11.82 -2.06
C ARG A 8 -25.53 10.78 -2.66
N ARG A 9 -26.08 9.89 -3.49
CA ARG A 9 -25.26 9.04 -4.35
C ARG A 9 -24.37 9.98 -5.16
N HIS A 10 -23.06 9.89 -4.99
CA HIS A 10 -22.16 10.56 -5.90
C HIS A 10 -22.41 9.94 -7.27
N GLU A 11 -23.07 10.67 -8.15
CA GLU A 11 -23.11 10.30 -9.56
C GLU A 11 -21.67 10.17 -10.01
N ARG A 12 -21.28 8.97 -10.44
CA ARG A 12 -19.97 8.74 -11.04
C ARG A 12 -19.98 9.43 -12.41
N THR A 13 -19.80 10.74 -12.42
CA THR A 13 -19.26 11.47 -13.58
C THR A 13 -17.76 11.23 -13.61
N ALA A 14 -17.40 9.96 -13.73
CA ALA A 14 -16.03 9.61 -14.06
C ALA A 14 -15.85 9.96 -15.54
N VAL A 15 -15.21 11.09 -15.79
CA VAL A 15 -14.60 11.37 -17.08
C VAL A 15 -13.45 10.37 -17.21
N TYR A 16 -13.75 9.18 -17.72
CA TYR A 16 -12.71 8.22 -18.04
C TYR A 16 -11.98 8.74 -19.27
N GLY A 17 -10.75 9.24 -19.06
CA GLY A 17 -9.78 9.31 -20.13
C GLY A 17 -9.53 7.91 -20.72
N LYS A 18 -8.84 7.85 -21.86
CA LYS A 18 -8.40 6.56 -22.41
C LYS A 18 -7.62 5.78 -21.33
N PRO A 19 -7.84 4.46 -21.20
CA PRO A 19 -7.05 3.64 -20.29
C PRO A 19 -5.56 3.87 -20.51
N VAL A 20 -4.82 4.08 -19.43
CA VAL A 20 -3.36 4.12 -19.49
C VAL A 20 -2.89 2.67 -19.58
N ALA A 21 -2.16 2.35 -20.65
CA ALA A 21 -1.53 1.04 -20.82
C ALA A 21 -0.15 1.05 -20.16
N GLY A 22 0.27 -0.10 -19.64
CA GLY A 22 1.57 -0.28 -19.02
C GLY A 22 1.51 -1.19 -17.78
N PRO A 23 2.66 -1.42 -17.13
CA PRO A 23 2.71 -2.06 -15.83
C PRO A 23 1.84 -1.33 -14.81
N ALA A 24 1.41 -2.05 -13.78
CA ALA A 24 0.62 -1.46 -12.70
C ALA A 24 1.04 -2.03 -11.34
N ALA A 25 1.05 -1.17 -10.33
CA ALA A 25 1.30 -1.54 -8.95
C ALA A 25 0.35 -0.78 -8.03
N ILE A 26 -0.03 -1.41 -6.92
CA ILE A 26 -0.88 -0.83 -5.88
C ILE A 26 -0.04 -0.70 -4.61
N LEU A 27 0.02 0.52 -4.05
CA LEU A 27 0.63 0.79 -2.76
C LEU A 27 -0.46 0.96 -1.70
N ALA A 28 -0.48 0.07 -0.72
CA ALA A 28 -1.45 0.10 0.36
C ALA A 28 -0.79 0.52 1.69
N GLY A 29 -0.97 1.80 2.05
CA GLY A 29 -0.44 2.38 3.28
C GLY A 29 -1.38 2.33 4.50
N SER A 30 -2.67 2.13 4.28
CA SER A 30 -3.68 2.19 5.36
C SER A 30 -3.82 0.86 6.09
N CYS A 31 -3.80 0.87 7.42
CA CYS A 31 -4.07 -0.31 8.25
C CYS A 31 -5.55 -0.44 8.67
N SER A 32 -6.47 0.25 7.97
CA SER A 32 -7.90 0.15 8.29
C SER A 32 -8.44 -1.28 8.07
N GLN A 33 -9.48 -1.66 8.80
CA GLN A 33 -10.15 -2.95 8.57
C GLN A 33 -10.65 -3.11 7.14
N ALA A 34 -11.07 -2.02 6.49
CA ALA A 34 -11.49 -2.03 5.10
C ALA A 34 -10.33 -2.39 4.17
N THR A 35 -9.17 -1.74 4.35
CA THR A 35 -7.96 -2.00 3.55
C THR A 35 -7.46 -3.43 3.73
N LEU A 36 -7.42 -3.93 4.98
CA LEU A 36 -7.02 -5.32 5.25
C LEU A 36 -7.93 -6.34 4.54
N LYS A 37 -9.25 -6.10 4.51
CA LYS A 37 -10.20 -6.94 3.77
C LYS A 37 -10.01 -6.86 2.25
N GLN A 38 -9.71 -5.68 1.72
CA GLN A 38 -9.41 -5.49 0.30
C GLN A 38 -8.17 -6.29 -0.11
N ILE A 39 -7.10 -6.19 0.67
CA ILE A 39 -5.86 -6.93 0.41
C ILE A 39 -6.11 -8.44 0.52
N ALA A 40 -6.76 -8.91 1.58
CA ALA A 40 -7.06 -10.34 1.75
C ALA A 40 -7.92 -10.91 0.61
N LYS A 41 -8.79 -10.09 0.00
CA LYS A 41 -9.53 -10.49 -1.19
C LYS A 41 -8.65 -10.50 -2.44
N ALA A 42 -7.79 -9.50 -2.61
CA ALA A 42 -6.89 -9.39 -3.76
C ALA A 42 -5.81 -10.48 -3.78
N GLU A 43 -5.34 -10.93 -2.61
CA GLU A 43 -4.40 -12.07 -2.44
C GLU A 43 -4.88 -13.35 -3.12
N GLN A 44 -6.18 -13.49 -3.38
CA GLN A 44 -6.75 -14.65 -4.09
C GLN A 44 -6.44 -14.64 -5.60
N THR A 45 -6.08 -13.48 -6.16
CA THR A 45 -5.97 -13.27 -7.61
C THR A 45 -4.75 -12.46 -8.04
N MET A 46 -4.05 -11.83 -7.09
CA MET A 46 -2.92 -10.94 -7.36
C MET A 46 -1.76 -11.25 -6.41
N PRO A 47 -0.51 -11.12 -6.86
CA PRO A 47 0.64 -11.15 -5.96
C PRO A 47 0.58 -9.98 -4.98
N VAL A 48 0.72 -10.28 -3.70
CA VAL A 48 0.78 -9.29 -2.63
C VAL A 48 2.05 -9.50 -1.83
N LEU A 49 2.84 -8.44 -1.70
CA LEU A 49 3.95 -8.34 -0.78
C LEU A 49 3.52 -7.48 0.42
N ARG A 50 3.68 -8.02 1.62
CA ARG A 50 3.49 -7.30 2.87
C ARG A 50 4.86 -6.92 3.42
N LEU A 51 5.10 -5.61 3.56
CA LEU A 51 6.33 -5.09 4.12
C LEU A 51 6.39 -5.44 5.61
N ASP A 52 7.58 -5.82 6.08
CA ASP A 52 7.83 -5.97 7.51
C ASP A 52 8.14 -4.59 8.13
N PRO A 53 7.25 -4.04 8.97
CA PRO A 53 7.45 -2.70 9.51
C PRO A 53 8.64 -2.63 10.47
N GLU A 54 9.06 -3.73 11.10
CA GLU A 54 10.27 -3.73 11.93
C GLU A 54 11.54 -3.67 11.08
N LYS A 55 11.55 -4.34 9.92
CA LYS A 55 12.67 -4.21 8.97
C LYS A 55 12.74 -2.82 8.34
N LEU A 56 11.59 -2.19 8.05
CA LEU A 56 11.57 -0.79 7.60
C LEU A 56 12.20 0.15 8.64
N MET A 57 11.99 -0.10 9.93
CA MET A 57 12.64 0.68 11.00
C MET A 57 14.17 0.48 11.03
N ASN A 58 14.67 -0.65 10.54
CA ASN A 58 16.09 -0.99 10.58
C ASN A 58 16.90 -0.52 9.36
N GLY A 59 16.25 0.05 8.34
CA GLY A 59 16.92 0.61 7.18
C GLY A 59 16.10 0.52 5.88
N ARG A 60 16.78 0.73 4.75
CA ARG A 60 16.13 0.82 3.42
C ARG A 60 16.08 -0.50 2.66
N GLU A 61 16.68 -1.56 3.19
CA GLU A 61 16.82 -2.85 2.50
C GLU A 61 15.46 -3.46 2.17
N GLU A 62 14.52 -3.45 3.11
CA GLU A 62 13.17 -3.98 2.90
C GLU A 62 12.42 -3.25 1.77
N ALA A 63 12.57 -1.91 1.68
CA ALA A 63 11.98 -1.13 0.60
C ALA A 63 12.61 -1.47 -0.77
N GLN A 64 13.94 -1.67 -0.80
CA GLN A 64 14.65 -2.06 -2.01
C GLN A 64 14.24 -3.46 -2.49
N LEU A 65 14.16 -4.42 -1.56
CA LEU A 65 13.68 -5.78 -1.85
C LEU A 65 12.24 -5.77 -2.38
N ALA A 66 11.39 -4.92 -1.82
CA ALA A 66 10.02 -4.76 -2.30
C ALA A 66 9.95 -4.21 -3.72
N LEU A 67 10.80 -3.22 -4.03
CA LEU A 67 10.91 -2.64 -5.37
C LEU A 67 11.40 -3.67 -6.38
N ASP A 68 12.44 -4.44 -6.04
CA ASP A 68 12.98 -5.49 -6.92
C ASP A 68 11.94 -6.59 -7.16
N TRP A 69 11.27 -7.04 -6.09
CA TRP A 69 10.18 -8.02 -6.17
C TRP A 69 9.04 -7.55 -7.08
N ALA A 70 8.65 -6.28 -6.99
CA ALA A 70 7.58 -5.71 -7.78
C ALA A 70 7.97 -5.59 -9.26
N ALA A 71 9.17 -5.08 -9.54
CA ALA A 71 9.70 -4.88 -10.88
C ALA A 71 9.74 -6.17 -11.71
N GLU A 72 10.11 -7.29 -11.08
CA GLU A 72 10.11 -8.62 -11.73
C GLU A 72 8.73 -9.09 -12.21
N ARG A 73 7.65 -8.57 -11.61
CA ARG A 73 6.29 -9.10 -11.76
C ARG A 73 5.35 -8.16 -12.50
N MET A 74 5.51 -6.85 -12.32
CA MET A 74 4.58 -5.83 -12.81
C MET A 74 4.43 -5.79 -14.33
N ALA A 75 5.44 -6.29 -15.07
CA ALA A 75 5.35 -6.46 -16.53
C ALA A 75 4.33 -7.52 -16.98
N ARG A 76 3.91 -8.42 -16.09
CA ARG A 76 3.02 -9.56 -16.39
C ARG A 76 1.67 -9.45 -15.73
N THR A 77 1.64 -8.95 -14.50
CA THR A 77 0.42 -8.85 -13.70
C THR A 77 0.55 -7.69 -12.72
N PRO A 78 -0.54 -6.96 -12.40
CA PRO A 78 -0.49 -5.96 -11.36
C PRO A 78 -0.10 -6.58 -10.01
N VAL A 79 0.68 -5.85 -9.23
CA VAL A 79 1.13 -6.29 -7.89
C VAL A 79 0.63 -5.37 -6.80
N ILE A 80 0.57 -5.86 -5.57
CA ILE A 80 0.29 -5.04 -4.39
C ILE A 80 1.52 -5.07 -3.48
N VAL A 81 2.00 -3.90 -3.07
CA VAL A 81 2.94 -3.73 -1.97
C VAL A 81 2.21 -3.03 -0.83
N ALA A 82 2.10 -3.69 0.31
CA ALA A 82 1.32 -3.22 1.45
C ALA A 82 2.22 -3.00 2.66
N SER A 83 2.24 -1.78 3.20
CA SER A 83 2.71 -1.57 4.58
C SER A 83 1.61 -1.89 5.61
N SER A 84 0.38 -2.11 5.13
CA SER A 84 -0.76 -2.57 5.92
C SER A 84 -0.45 -3.88 6.66
N SER A 85 -0.03 -3.72 7.91
CA SER A 85 0.29 -4.80 8.83
C SER A 85 -0.88 -5.06 9.78
N ASN A 86 -0.79 -6.12 10.59
CA ASN A 86 -1.72 -6.29 11.71
C ASN A 86 -1.63 -5.05 12.62
N PRO A 87 -2.76 -4.40 13.00
CA PRO A 87 -2.77 -3.28 13.95
C PRO A 87 -1.95 -3.53 15.22
N ASP A 88 -1.86 -4.78 15.68
CA ASP A 88 -1.07 -5.16 16.85
C ASP A 88 0.44 -4.98 16.63
N ASP A 89 0.95 -5.29 15.43
CA ASP A 89 2.37 -5.12 15.07
C ASP A 89 2.74 -3.64 15.01
N VAL A 90 1.85 -2.83 14.43
CA VAL A 90 2.02 -1.38 14.37
C VAL A 90 2.01 -0.79 15.78
N SER A 91 1.05 -1.20 16.63
CA SER A 91 0.97 -0.75 18.02
C SER A 91 2.24 -1.10 18.82
N ARG A 92 2.79 -2.30 18.62
CA ARG A 92 4.05 -2.74 19.24
C ARG A 92 5.22 -1.85 18.82
N LEU A 93 5.34 -1.56 17.54
CA LEU A 93 6.40 -0.67 17.02
C LEU A 93 6.24 0.76 17.52
N GLN A 94 5.01 1.29 17.52
CA GLN A 94 4.74 2.64 18.02
C GLN A 94 5.05 2.76 19.51
N THR A 95 4.83 1.70 20.29
CA THR A 95 5.24 1.64 21.71
C THR A 95 6.76 1.72 21.87
N ARG A 96 7.52 1.08 20.98
CA ARG A 96 8.99 1.00 21.04
C ARG A 96 9.69 2.24 20.50
N TYR A 97 9.19 2.79 19.40
CA TYR A 97 9.88 3.82 18.60
C TYR A 97 9.13 5.16 18.55
N GLY A 98 7.91 5.21 19.08
CA GLY A 98 7.03 6.38 18.98
C GLY A 98 6.16 6.35 17.72
N ARG A 99 4.92 6.84 17.87
CA ARG A 99 3.92 6.82 16.78
C ARG A 99 4.39 7.58 15.53
N ASP A 100 4.90 8.78 15.72
CA ASP A 100 5.26 9.67 14.60
C ASP A 100 6.48 9.12 13.84
N ALA A 101 7.48 8.59 14.55
CA ALA A 101 8.65 7.98 13.93
C ALA A 101 8.29 6.77 13.06
N VAL A 102 7.42 5.88 13.57
CA VAL A 102 6.95 4.71 12.81
C VAL A 102 6.14 5.14 11.58
N GLY A 103 5.23 6.10 11.74
CA GLY A 103 4.44 6.63 10.63
C GLY A 103 5.34 7.22 9.53
N GLN A 104 6.29 8.06 9.92
CA GLN A 104 7.22 8.71 9.01
C GLN A 104 8.07 7.69 8.23
N VAL A 105 8.61 6.66 8.89
CA VAL A 105 9.41 5.62 8.21
C VAL A 105 8.57 4.84 7.20
N ILE A 106 7.33 4.47 7.56
CA ILE A 106 6.42 3.76 6.65
C ILE A 106 6.10 4.63 5.43
N GLU A 107 5.77 5.90 5.63
CA GLU A 107 5.43 6.82 4.54
C GLU A 107 6.62 7.07 3.61
N GLN A 108 7.82 7.30 4.17
CA GLN A 108 9.04 7.49 3.38
C GLN A 108 9.41 6.23 2.58
N SER A 109 9.22 5.05 3.17
CA SER A 109 9.49 3.78 2.48
C SER A 109 8.54 3.56 1.31
N LEU A 110 7.24 3.82 1.51
CA LEU A 110 6.26 3.75 0.42
C LEU A 110 6.52 4.79 -0.67
N ALA A 111 6.95 6.00 -0.31
CA ALA A 111 7.34 7.03 -1.27
C ALA A 111 8.53 6.59 -2.12
N ALA A 112 9.59 6.05 -1.50
CA ALA A 112 10.76 5.54 -2.22
C ALA A 112 10.40 4.37 -3.17
N ILE A 113 9.49 3.48 -2.74
CA ILE A 113 8.99 2.40 -3.61
C ILE A 113 8.20 3.00 -4.78
N ALA A 114 7.33 3.98 -4.53
CA ALA A 114 6.55 4.63 -5.59
C ALA A 114 7.45 5.27 -6.65
N GLU A 115 8.45 6.04 -6.22
CA GLU A 115 9.44 6.68 -7.10
C GLU A 115 10.19 5.62 -7.92
N GLY A 116 10.71 4.58 -7.26
CA GLY A 116 11.42 3.50 -7.95
C GLY A 116 10.55 2.70 -8.92
N LEU A 117 9.25 2.55 -8.65
CA LEU A 117 8.32 1.90 -9.58
C LEU A 117 8.13 2.72 -10.85
N VAL A 118 7.97 4.04 -10.71
CA VAL A 118 7.86 4.97 -11.85
C VAL A 118 9.12 4.93 -12.71
N GLU A 119 10.30 4.85 -12.08
CA GLU A 119 11.57 4.72 -12.81
C GLU A 119 11.69 3.40 -13.60
N ARG A 120 10.98 2.35 -13.16
CA ARG A 120 11.06 1.00 -13.74
C ARG A 120 9.94 0.68 -14.74
N GLY A 121 8.91 1.51 -14.88
CA GLY A 121 7.90 1.40 -15.94
C GLY A 121 6.47 1.73 -15.52
#